data_AF-A0AAF1BS99-F1
#
_entry.id   AF-A0AAF1BS99-F1
#
_cell.length_a   1.000
_cell.length_b   1.000
_cell.length_c   1.000
_cell.angle_alpha   90.00
_cell.angle_beta   90.00
_cell.angle_gamma   90.00
#
_symmetry.space_group_name_H-M   'P 1'
#
loop_
_entity.id
_entity.type
_entity.pdbx_description
1 polymer ?
#
loop_
_entity_poly.entity_id
_entity_poly.type
_entity_poly.pdbx_seq_one_letter_code
_entity_poly.pdbx_strand_id
1 'polypeptide(L)'
;MPARLTLFQQQLIRETRQKTVDARMQIAGEIVDIAKSIAPVVSGAYRGGMAERGEDATVSVVDNDPTSIYKEYGTRRTPAHASLTATAMTVGRYTGMRPRGLL
;
A
#
# COMPACT_ATOMS: atom_id res chain seq x y z
N MET A 1 45.41 10.74 11.84
CA MET A 1 44.86 9.49 12.41
C MET A 1 43.65 9.09 11.57
N PRO A 2 43.59 7.87 11.00
CA PRO A 2 42.40 7.40 10.33
C PRO A 2 41.32 7.04 11.36
N ALA A 3 40.14 7.64 11.26
CA ALA A 3 38.98 7.27 12.06
C ALA A 3 38.26 6.07 11.41
N ARG A 4 37.85 5.09 12.21
CA ARG A 4 37.10 3.91 11.76
C ARG A 4 35.66 4.02 12.25
N LEU A 5 34.72 4.04 11.31
CA LEU A 5 33.28 4.03 11.59
C LEU A 5 32.74 2.60 11.40
N THR A 6 32.08 2.06 12.42
CA THR A 6 31.38 0.77 12.34
C THR A 6 29.89 1.01 12.27
N LEU A 7 29.25 0.55 11.19
CA LEU A 7 27.80 0.69 11.01
C LEU A 7 27.09 -0.61 11.38
N PHE A 8 26.20 -0.54 12.36
CA PHE A 8 25.33 -1.66 12.74
C PHE A 8 24.07 -1.66 11.86
N GLN A 9 24.14 -2.27 10.68
CA GLN A 9 23.08 -2.22 9.66
C GLN A 9 21.69 -2.56 10.21
N GLN A 10 21.56 -3.61 11.03
CA GLN A 10 20.27 -4.03 11.59
C GLN A 10 19.67 -2.98 12.52
N GLN A 11 20.52 -2.33 13.33
CA GLN A 11 20.09 -1.23 14.20
C GLN A 11 19.65 -0.02 13.37
N LEU A 12 20.43 0.33 12.34
CA LEU A 12 20.09 1.42 11.42
C LEU A 12 18.76 1.18 10.70
N ILE A 13 18.50 -0.03 10.21
CA ILE A 13 17.23 -0.38 9.55
C ILE A 13 16.07 -0.25 10.54
N ARG A 14 16.20 -0.77 11.76
CA ARG A 14 15.16 -0.69 12.78
C ARG A 14 14.86 0.76 13.17
N GLU A 15 15.89 1.54 13.46
CA GLU A 15 15.75 2.97 13.78
C GLU A 15 15.14 3.75 12.61
N THR A 16 15.58 3.48 11.39
CA THR A 16 15.03 4.13 10.19
C THR A 16 13.55 3.80 10.03
N ARG A 17 13.15 2.52 10.17
CA ARG A 17 11.73 2.14 10.11
C ARG A 17 10.92 2.88 11.16
N GLN A 18 11.38 2.94 12.40
CA GLN A 18 10.68 3.66 13.47
C GLN A 18 10.59 5.17 13.19
N LYS A 19 11.69 5.81 12.79
CA LYS A 19 11.73 7.26 12.53
C LYS A 19 10.92 7.68 11.29
N THR A 20 10.66 6.75 10.37
CA THR A 20 9.95 7.02 9.11
C THR A 20 8.48 6.57 9.14
N VAL A 21 7.93 6.16 10.29
CA VAL A 21 6.53 5.73 10.38
C VAL A 21 5.59 6.83 9.91
N ASP A 22 5.73 8.05 10.43
CA ASP A 22 4.82 9.15 10.11
C ASP A 22 4.86 9.51 8.62
N ALA A 23 6.05 9.59 8.03
CA ALA A 23 6.21 9.85 6.60
C ALA A 23 5.60 8.73 5.74
N ARG A 24 5.75 7.47 6.16
CA ARG A 24 5.13 6.33 5.45
C ARG A 24 3.61 6.31 5.63
N MET A 25 3.09 6.73 6.78
CA MET A 25 1.66 6.89 7.03
C MET A 25 1.07 7.98 6.13
N GLN A 26 1.77 9.09 5.93
CA GLN A 26 1.36 10.14 4.98
C GLN A 26 1.27 9.59 3.55
N ILE A 27 2.30 8.87 3.09
CA ILE A 27 2.29 8.21 1.78
C ILE A 27 1.15 7.20 1.67
N ALA A 28 0.89 6.42 2.72
CA ALA A 28 -0.22 5.47 2.74
C ALA A 28 -1.58 6.17 2.63
N GLY A 29 -1.76 7.31 3.31
CA GLY A 29 -2.94 8.16 3.20
C GLY A 29 -3.14 8.69 1.77
N GLU A 30 -2.08 9.20 1.15
CA GLU A 30 -2.12 9.66 -0.25
C GLU A 30 -2.55 8.54 -1.22
N ILE A 31 -2.02 7.33 -1.03
CA ILE A 31 -2.43 6.16 -1.82
C ILE A 31 -3.92 5.88 -1.63
N VAL A 32 -4.41 5.90 -0.39
CA VAL A 32 -5.83 5.66 -0.08
C VAL A 32 -6.72 6.71 -0.72
N ASP A 33 -6.36 7.99 -0.62
CA ASP A 33 -7.15 9.09 -1.17
C ASP A 33 -7.23 9.02 -2.70
N ILE A 34 -6.10 8.78 -3.36
CA ILE A 34 -6.07 8.60 -4.82
C ILE A 34 -6.88 7.36 -5.21
N ALA A 35 -6.67 6.22 -4.56
CA ALA A 35 -7.39 4.99 -4.85
C ALA A 35 -8.91 5.17 -4.69
N LYS A 36 -9.35 5.84 -3.62
CA LYS A 36 -10.76 6.16 -3.38
C LYS A 36 -11.36 7.05 -4.45
N SER A 37 -10.58 7.98 -5.00
CA SER A 37 -11.04 8.91 -6.05
C SER A 37 -11.32 8.22 -7.39
N ILE A 38 -10.58 7.15 -7.70
CA ILE A 38 -10.70 6.39 -8.96
C ILE A 38 -11.50 5.08 -8.82
N ALA A 39 -11.80 4.67 -7.58
CA ALA A 39 -12.50 3.42 -7.31
C ALA A 39 -13.95 3.46 -7.85
N PRO A 40 -14.40 2.42 -8.57
CA PRO A 40 -15.79 2.32 -8.99
C PRO A 40 -16.73 2.24 -7.80
N VAL A 41 -17.85 2.97 -7.90
CA VAL A 41 -18.86 3.05 -6.85
C VAL A 41 -20.12 2.33 -7.31
N VAL A 42 -20.36 1.15 -6.74
CA VAL A 42 -21.65 0.44 -6.86
C VAL A 42 -22.37 0.51 -5.52
N SER A 43 -21.92 -0.26 -4.53
CA SER A 43 -22.41 -0.17 -3.14
C SER A 43 -21.58 0.79 -2.27
N GLY A 44 -20.42 1.22 -2.75
CA GLY A 44 -19.46 2.01 -1.98
C GLY A 44 -18.59 1.22 -1.00
N ALA A 45 -18.87 -0.07 -0.75
CA ALA A 45 -18.13 -0.89 0.24
C ALA A 45 -16.62 -0.99 -0.08
N TYR A 46 -16.26 -1.16 -1.35
CA TYR A 46 -14.87 -1.25 -1.80
C TYR A 46 -14.11 0.06 -1.55
N ARG A 47 -14.64 1.18 -2.07
CA ARG A 47 -14.09 2.52 -1.80
C ARG A 47 -14.05 2.85 -0.31
N GLY A 48 -15.09 2.50 0.44
CA GLY A 48 -15.20 2.78 1.87
C GLY A 48 -14.30 1.88 2.74
N GLY A 49 -13.95 0.69 2.25
CA GLY A 49 -13.10 -0.28 2.96
C GLY A 49 -11.61 0.05 2.92
N MET A 50 -11.19 0.87 1.95
CA MET A 50 -9.79 1.30 1.78
C MET A 50 -9.33 2.16 2.97
N ALA A 51 -8.19 1.77 3.57
CA ALA A 51 -7.60 2.47 4.71
C ALA A 51 -6.09 2.24 4.78
N GLU A 52 -5.39 3.16 5.42
CA GLU A 52 -4.03 3.00 5.90
C GLU A 52 -4.01 2.29 7.26
N ARG A 53 -2.98 1.48 7.50
CA ARG A 53 -2.77 0.79 8.78
C ARG A 53 -1.31 0.88 9.19
N GLY A 54 -1.08 1.38 10.41
CA GLY A 54 0.23 1.40 11.06
C GLY A 54 0.25 0.47 12.27
N GLU A 55 1.18 -0.49 12.31
CA GLU A 55 1.37 -1.42 13.42
C GLU A 55 2.84 -1.80 13.55
N ASP A 56 3.44 -1.64 14.74
CA ASP A 56 4.85 -2.00 15.03
C ASP A 56 5.87 -1.50 13.98
N ALA A 57 5.73 -0.24 13.57
CA ALA A 57 6.51 0.39 12.50
C ALA A 57 6.34 -0.23 11.10
N THR A 58 5.39 -1.15 10.93
CA THR A 58 4.90 -1.57 9.62
C THR A 58 3.77 -0.63 9.21
N VAL A 59 3.83 -0.15 7.97
CA VAL A 59 2.77 0.67 7.38
C VAL A 59 2.28 -0.06 6.15
N SER A 60 0.97 -0.24 6.06
CA SER A 60 0.31 -0.88 4.93
C SER A 60 -0.90 -0.08 4.50
N VAL A 61 -1.32 -0.34 3.26
CA VAL A 61 -2.61 0.09 2.73
C VAL A 61 -3.45 -1.18 2.58
N VAL A 62 -4.66 -1.15 3.11
CA VAL A 62 -5.56 -2.31 3.22
C VAL A 62 -6.94 -1.96 2.67
N ASP A 63 -7.72 -2.99 2.37
CA ASP A 63 -9.14 -2.87 2.08
C ASP A 63 -9.91 -3.88 2.95
N ASN A 64 -10.79 -3.37 3.79
CA ASN A 64 -11.59 -4.15 4.73
C ASN A 64 -12.91 -4.70 4.11
N ASP A 65 -13.18 -4.44 2.84
CA ASP A 65 -14.25 -5.12 2.11
C ASP A 65 -13.91 -6.62 1.96
N PRO A 66 -14.75 -7.54 2.47
CA PRO A 66 -14.50 -8.99 2.35
C PRO A 66 -14.35 -9.49 0.90
N THR A 67 -14.83 -8.72 -0.07
CA THR A 67 -14.76 -9.03 -1.49
C THR A 67 -13.72 -8.22 -2.26
N SER A 68 -12.92 -7.41 -1.57
CA SER A 68 -11.91 -6.52 -2.17
C SER A 68 -10.96 -7.26 -3.12
N ILE A 69 -10.51 -8.46 -2.75
CA ILE A 69 -9.61 -9.27 -3.58
C ILE A 69 -10.20 -9.57 -4.98
N TYR A 70 -11.49 -9.83 -5.07
CA TYR A 70 -12.14 -10.11 -6.36
C TYR A 70 -12.34 -8.84 -7.20
N LYS A 71 -12.39 -7.67 -6.56
CA LYS A 71 -12.54 -6.36 -7.21
C LYS A 71 -11.20 -5.84 -7.70
N GLU A 72 -10.16 -5.97 -6.88
CA GLU A 72 -8.78 -5.63 -7.22
C GLU A 72 -8.26 -6.50 -8.37
N TYR A 73 -8.40 -7.82 -8.28
CA TYR A 73 -7.76 -8.76 -9.21
C TYR A 73 -8.69 -9.31 -10.30
N GLY A 74 -9.98 -9.00 -10.21
CA GLY A 74 -10.99 -9.54 -11.10
C GLY A 74 -11.30 -11.02 -10.84
N THR A 75 -12.26 -11.54 -11.59
CA THR A 75 -12.62 -12.96 -11.61
C THR A 75 -12.63 -13.47 -13.05
N ARG A 76 -13.06 -14.71 -13.27
CA ARG A 76 -13.32 -15.21 -14.64
C ARG A 76 -14.42 -14.41 -15.35
N ARG A 77 -15.35 -13.78 -14.62
CA ARG A 77 -16.54 -13.13 -15.17
C ARG A 77 -16.51 -11.61 -15.05
N THR A 78 -15.63 -11.06 -14.23
CA THR A 78 -15.58 -9.62 -13.93
C THR A 78 -14.15 -9.10 -14.12
N PRO A 79 -13.97 -7.94 -14.77
CA PRO A 79 -12.64 -7.35 -14.93
C PRO A 79 -12.05 -6.92 -13.59
N ALA A 80 -10.73 -6.76 -13.55
CA ALA A 80 -10.01 -6.17 -12.44
C ALA A 80 -10.18 -4.64 -12.46
N HIS A 81 -10.38 -4.04 -11.29
CA HIS A 81 -10.37 -2.58 -11.14
C HIS A 81 -9.04 -2.05 -10.61
N ALA A 82 -8.33 -2.87 -9.83
CA ALA A 82 -6.96 -2.60 -9.39
C ALA A 82 -6.70 -1.23 -8.74
N SER A 83 -7.71 -0.55 -8.20
CA SER A 83 -7.61 0.87 -7.83
C SER A 83 -6.57 1.09 -6.73
N LEU A 84 -6.52 0.23 -5.71
CA LEU A 84 -5.56 0.31 -4.62
C LEU A 84 -4.18 -0.19 -5.07
N THR A 85 -4.13 -1.32 -5.78
CA THR A 85 -2.86 -1.94 -6.19
C THR A 85 -2.13 -1.09 -7.21
N ALA A 86 -2.82 -0.57 -8.23
CA ALA A 86 -2.21 0.29 -9.25
C ALA A 86 -1.71 1.62 -8.67
N THR A 87 -2.46 2.22 -7.75
CA THR A 87 -2.05 3.43 -7.05
C THR A 87 -0.80 3.17 -6.19
N ALA A 88 -0.81 2.09 -5.41
CA ALA A 88 0.34 1.70 -4.60
C ALA A 88 1.60 1.41 -5.45
N MET A 89 1.43 0.82 -6.64
CA MET A 89 2.50 0.61 -7.62
C MET A 89 3.08 1.92 -8.19
N THR A 90 2.28 2.99 -8.25
CA THR A 90 2.69 4.28 -8.81
C THR A 90 3.44 5.13 -7.79
N VAL A 91 2.94 5.15 -6.56
CA VAL A 91 3.49 6.00 -5.48
C VAL A 91 4.69 5.33 -4.79
N GLY A 92 4.74 4.00 -4.76
CA GLY A 92 5.74 3.27 -3.99
C GLY A 92 6.33 2.05 -4.70
N ARG A 93 7.29 1.40 -4.02
CA ARG A 93 7.86 0.14 -4.48
C ARG A 93 6.93 -1.02 -4.10
N TYR A 94 6.09 -1.45 -5.04
CA TYR A 94 5.20 -2.60 -4.86
C TYR A 94 5.87 -3.93 -5.29
N THR A 95 5.76 -4.96 -4.46
CA THR A 95 6.33 -6.30 -4.72
C THR A 95 5.32 -7.44 -4.61
N GLY A 96 4.01 -7.14 -4.67
CA GLY A 96 2.93 -8.11 -4.54
C GLY A 96 2.40 -8.65 -5.87
N MET A 97 1.23 -9.30 -5.80
CA MET A 97 0.53 -9.83 -6.97
C MET A 97 0.12 -8.69 -7.91
N ARG A 98 0.35 -8.84 -9.22
CA ARG A 98 -0.13 -7.87 -10.20
C ARG A 98 -1.55 -8.23 -10.68
N PRO A 99 -2.48 -7.26 -10.76
CA PRO A 99 -3.80 -7.46 -11.33
C PRO A 99 -3.74 -7.93 -12.78
N ARG A 100 -4.68 -8.79 -13.18
CA ARG A 100 -4.78 -9.26 -14.57
C ARG A 100 -5.24 -8.12 -15.47
N GLY A 101 -4.61 -7.98 -16.63
CA GLY A 101 -4.99 -6.98 -17.64
C GLY A 101 -4.41 -5.58 -17.41
N LEU A 102 -3.47 -5.42 -16.47
CA LEU A 102 -2.70 -4.19 -16.28
C LEU A 102 -1.45 -4.22 -17.19
N LEU A 103 -1.68 -4.08 -18.50
CA LEU A 103 -0.70 -3.76 -19.55
C LEU A 103 -1.33 -2.76 -20.52
#